data_AF-A0A6A4RQB9-F1
#
_entry.id   AF-A0A6A4RQB9-F1
#
_cell.length_a   1.000
_cell.length_b   1.000
_cell.length_c   1.000
_cell.angle_alpha   90.00
_cell.angle_beta   90.00
_cell.angle_gamma   90.00
#
_symmetry.space_group_name_H-M   'P 1'
#
loop_
_entity.id
_entity.type
_entity.pdbx_description
1 polymer ?
#
loop_
_entity_poly.entity_id
_entity_poly.type
_entity_poly.pdbx_seq_one_letter_code
_entity_poly.pdbx_strand_id
1 'polypeptide(L)' 'MDACRARGRDIIIIATEIGANGGPVTRRYLNVPPSPNTSPASCMSPSDIVLKTGSPNSPEGESVFTFTGASE' A
#
# COMPACT_ATOMS: atom_id res chain seq x y z
N MET A 1 29.48 -3.15 6.39
CA MET A 1 28.58 -2.06 5.95
C MET A 1 29.38 -0.90 5.37
N ASP A 2 30.40 -0.39 6.07
CA ASP A 2 31.15 0.80 5.65
C ASP A 2 32.01 0.61 4.39
N ALA A 3 32.56 -0.59 4.19
CA ALA A 3 33.27 -0.91 2.95
C ALA A 3 32.38 -0.86 1.69
N CYS A 4 31.07 -1.11 1.82
CA CYS A 4 30.12 -0.98 0.70
C CYS A 4 29.78 0.49 0.44
N ARG A 5 29.58 1.26 1.52
CA ARG A 5 29.36 2.71 1.48
C ARG A 5 30.53 3.46 0.87
N ALA A 6 31.76 3.12 1.27
CA ALA A 6 33.00 3.71 0.75
C ALA A 6 33.20 3.44 -0.75
N ARG A 7 32.57 2.40 -1.29
CA ARG A 7 32.56 2.10 -2.74
C ARG A 7 31.42 2.80 -3.50
N GLY A 8 30.66 3.67 -2.84
CA GLY A 8 29.52 4.38 -3.45
C GLY A 8 28.35 3.47 -3.84
N ARG A 9 28.21 2.31 -3.19
CA ARG A 9 27.11 1.37 -3.45
C ARG A 9 26.00 1.58 -2.45
N ASP A 10 24.77 1.57 -2.94
CA ASP A 10 23.59 1.50 -2.10
C ASP A 10 23.58 0.21 -1.29
N ILE A 11 23.18 0.33 -0.03
CA ILE A 11 23.13 -0.79 0.91
C ILE A 11 21.67 -1.07 1.25
N ILE A 12 21.23 -2.27 0.90
CA ILE A 12 19.98 -2.85 1.40
C ILE A 12 20.31 -3.90 2.46
N ILE A 13 19.57 -3.90 3.57
CA ILE A 13 19.67 -4.93 4.60
C ILE A 13 18.39 -5.75 4.54
N ILE A 14 18.51 -7.02 4.17
CA ILE A 14 17.42 -7.99 4.22
C ILE A 14 17.71 -8.92 5.39
N ALA A 15 16.88 -8.85 6.42
CA ALA A 15 16.99 -9.71 7.60
C ALA A 15 15.77 -10.64 7.65
N THR A 16 16.01 -11.90 7.98
CA THR A 16 14.93 -12.84 8.32
C THR A 16 14.95 -13.01 9.83
N GLU A 17 13.88 -12.59 10.49
CA GLU A 17 13.69 -12.67 11.94
C GLU A 17 12.55 -13.64 12.23
N ILE A 18 12.49 -14.18 13.45
CA ILE A 18 11.30 -14.92 13.91
C ILE A 18 10.32 -13.89 14.47
N GLY A 19 9.16 -13.77 13.84
CA GLY A 19 8.11 -12.86 14.28
C GLY A 19 7.51 -13.28 15.62
N ALA A 20 6.75 -12.37 16.24
CA ALA A 20 6.02 -12.66 17.49
C ALA A 20 5.02 -13.83 17.36
N ASN A 21 4.64 -14.20 16.13
CA ASN A 21 3.80 -15.36 15.82
C ASN A 21 4.59 -16.67 15.62
N GLY A 22 5.91 -16.67 15.86
CA GLY A 22 6.78 -17.83 15.68
C GLY A 22 7.14 -18.15 14.21
N GLY A 23 6.60 -17.41 13.24
CA GLY A 23 6.88 -17.59 11.82
C GLY A 23 8.08 -16.76 11.34
N PRO A 24 8.73 -17.15 10.24
CA PRO A 24 9.78 -16.35 9.63
C PRO A 24 9.20 -15.06 9.04
N VAL A 25 9.73 -13.92 9.45
CA VAL A 25 9.38 -12.59 8.96
C VAL A 25 10.61 -11.99 8.29
N THR A 26 10.48 -11.63 7.01
CA THR A 26 11.54 -10.92 6.30
C THR A 26 11.35 -9.42 6.46
N ARG A 27 12.33 -8.73 7.04
CA ARG A 27 12.37 -7.27 7.20
C ARG A 27 13.43 -6.67 6.28
N ARG A 28 13.09 -5.55 5.65
CA ARG A 28 13.98 -4.80 4.76
C ARG A 28 14.20 -3.42 5.38
N TYR A 29 15.46 -3.09 5.65
CA TYR A 29 15.84 -1.83 6.26
C TYR A 29 16.66 -0.98 5.28
N LEU A 30 16.34 0.30 5.22
CA LEU A 30 17.09 1.30 4.48
C LEU A 30 17.49 2.41 5.46
N ASN A 31 18.80 2.69 5.59
CA ASN A 31 19.32 3.76 6.44
C ASN A 31 19.24 5.12 5.72
N VAL A 32 18.07 5.45 5.20
CA VAL A 32 17.79 6.75 4.60
C VAL A 32 16.67 7.36 5.43
N PRO A 33 16.86 8.55 6.02
CA PRO A 33 15.77 9.25 6.70
C PRO A 33 14.59 9.32 5.72
N PRO A 34 13.35 9.04 6.15
CA PRO A 34 12.21 9.24 5.28
C PRO A 34 12.30 10.67 4.75
N SER A 35 12.31 10.82 3.42
CA SER A 35 12.38 12.14 2.80
C SER A 35 11.27 13.00 3.40
N PRO A 36 11.55 14.23 3.88
CA PRO A 36 10.52 15.11 4.45
C PRO A 36 9.41 15.43 3.42
N ASN A 37 9.68 15.15 2.14
CA ASN A 37 8.84 15.39 0.99
C ASN A 37 8.02 14.15 0.60
N THR A 38 8.19 13.01 1.27
CA THR A 38 7.23 11.90 1.18
C THR A 38 6.03 12.31 2.00
N SER A 39 5.29 13.31 1.52
CA SER A 39 3.88 13.45 1.85
C SER A 39 3.28 12.05 1.69
N PRO A 40 2.44 11.55 2.62
CA PRO A 40 1.65 10.37 2.33
C PRO A 40 1.05 10.60 0.95
N ALA A 41 1.31 9.68 0.02
CA ALA A 41 0.70 9.74 -1.31
C ALA A 41 -0.78 10.00 -1.06
N SER A 42 -1.33 11.05 -1.70
CA SER A 42 -2.69 11.54 -1.43
C SER A 42 -3.63 10.35 -1.32
N CYS A 43 -3.95 9.95 -0.10
CA CYS A 43 -4.85 8.85 0.13
C CYS A 43 -6.22 9.40 -0.21
N MET A 44 -6.88 8.81 -1.20
CA MET A 44 -8.28 9.12 -1.42
C MET A 44 -9.04 8.71 -0.14
N SER A 45 -9.94 9.56 0.34
CA SER A 45 -10.84 9.16 1.40
C SER A 45 -11.65 7.96 0.88
N PRO A 46 -11.98 6.96 1.71
CA PRO A 46 -12.92 5.91 1.31
C PRO A 46 -14.24 6.49 0.78
N SER A 47 -14.60 7.69 1.23
CA SER A 47 -15.76 8.47 0.77
C SER A 47 -15.63 9.05 -0.65
N ASP A 48 -14.42 9.17 -1.20
CA ASP A 48 -14.17 9.75 -2.54
C ASP A 48 -14.22 8.69 -3.65
N ILE A 49 -14.44 7.42 -3.29
CA ILE A 49 -14.43 6.29 -4.24
C ILE A 49 -15.79 6.19 -4.93
N VAL A 50 -15.83 6.49 -6.22
CA VAL A 50 -17.03 6.27 -7.05
C VAL A 50 -17.03 4.83 -7.56
N LEU A 51 -17.88 3.98 -6.99
CA LEU A 51 -18.07 2.60 -7.45
C LEU A 51 -18.88 2.60 -8.75
N LYS A 52 -18.23 2.29 -9.88
CA LYS A 52 -18.94 1.98 -11.13
C LYS A 52 -19.31 0.50 -11.12
N THR A 53 -20.57 0.19 -10.83
CA THR A 53 -21.13 -1.17 -10.77
C THR A 53 -21.71 -1.66 -12.10
N GLY A 54 -21.34 -1.04 -13.22
CA GLY A 54 -21.86 -1.41 -14.54
C GLY A 54 -21.22 -2.68 -15.09
N SER A 55 -22.02 -3.57 -15.66
CA SER A 55 -21.53 -4.66 -16.49
C SER A 55 -20.89 -4.07 -17.77
N PRO A 56 -19.70 -4.52 -18.20
CA PRO A 56 -19.01 -3.99 -19.38
C PRO A 56 -19.79 -4.17 -20.70
N ASN A 57 -20.92 -4.88 -20.70
CA ASN A 57 -21.68 -5.21 -21.90
C ASN A 57 -23.18 -4.86 -21.85
N SER A 58 -23.63 -4.04 -20.88
CA SER A 58 -25.04 -3.62 -20.81
C SER A 58 -25.23 -2.21 -21.40
N PRO A 59 -26.08 -2.04 -22.42
CA PRO A 59 -26.60 -0.72 -22.76
C PRO A 59 -27.51 -0.28 -21.62
N GLU A 60 -27.27 0.92 -21.07
CA GLU A 60 -28.11 1.53 -20.03
C GLU A 60 -27.88 1.00 -18.60
N GLY A 61 -26.66 1.14 -18.10
CA GLY A 61 -26.38 1.74 -16.77
C GLY A 61 -27.09 1.23 -15.52
N GLU A 62 -27.68 0.03 -15.50
CA GLU A 62 -28.34 -0.52 -14.33
C GLU A 62 -27.31 -1.06 -13.33
N SER A 63 -27.34 -0.56 -12.09
CA SER A 63 -26.42 -0.97 -11.02
C SER A 63 -26.74 -2.40 -10.60
N VAL A 64 -25.76 -3.31 -10.75
CA VAL A 64 -25.88 -4.74 -10.37
C VAL A 64 -26.10 -4.92 -8.86
N PHE A 65 -25.72 -3.93 -8.05
CA PHE A 65 -25.93 -3.94 -6.60
C PHE A 65 -26.73 -2.70 -6.18
N THR A 66 -27.94 -2.92 -5.67
CA THR A 66 -28.77 -1.89 -5.03
C THR A 66 -28.56 -1.95 -3.52
N PHE A 67 -27.75 -1.04 -2.98
CA PHE A 67 -27.66 -0.84 -1.54
C PHE A 67 -28.63 0.29 -1.14
N THR A 68 -29.84 -0.07 -0.75
CA THR A 68 -30.71 0.85 -0.02
C THR A 68 -30.11 1.05 1.37
N GLY A 69 -29.49 2.21 1.60
CA GLY A 69 -29.08 2.60 2.94
C GLY A 69 -30.33 2.67 3.83
N ALA A 70 -30.41 1.81 4.84
CA ALA A 70 -31.33 2.01 5.95
C ALA A 70 -30.85 3.25 6.69
N SER A 71 -31.55 4.36 6.51
CA SER A 71 -31.45 5.50 7.42
C SER A 71 -32.34 5.16 8.62
N GLU A 72 -31.73 4.96 9.78
CA GLU A 72 -32.35 5.23 11.08
C GLU A 72 -31.36 6.01 11.95
#